data_AF-A0A2N2Z2F3-F1
#
_entry.id   AF-A0A2N2Z2F3-F1
#
_cell.length_a   1.000
_cell.length_b   1.000
_cell.length_c   1.000
_cell.angle_alpha   90.00
_cell.angle_beta   90.00
_cell.angle_gamma   90.00
#
_symmetry.space_group_name_H-M   'P 1'
#
loop_
_entity.id
_entity.type
_entity.pdbx_description
1 polymer ?
#
loop_
_entity_poly.entity_id
_entity_poly.type
_entity_poly.pdbx_seq_one_letter_code
_entity_poly.pdbx_strand_id
1 'polypeptide(L)' 'MRKGFKNFIEEHALIQTKSKILLAVSGGVDSMVMLHLFQECGYDFAVAHCNFTLRGTES' A
#
# COMPACT_ATOMS: atom_id res chain seq x y z
N MET A 1 -2.79 -2.29 -15.47
CA MET A 1 -2.03 -2.10 -14.21
C MET A 1 -2.53 -3.04 -13.11
N ARG A 2 -3.77 -2.91 -12.63
CA ARG A 2 -4.39 -3.77 -11.60
C ARG A 2 -4.21 -5.30 -11.79
N LYS A 3 -4.47 -5.81 -13.00
CA LYS A 3 -4.31 -7.25 -13.31
C LYS A 3 -2.85 -7.71 -13.16
N GLY A 4 -1.90 -6.93 -13.67
CA GLY A 4 -0.47 -7.26 -13.54
C GLY A 4 -0.03 -7.25 -12.08
N PHE A 5 -0.52 -6.30 -11.29
CA PHE A 5 -0.27 -6.22 -9.85
C PHE A 5 -0.81 -7.44 -9.08
N LYS A 6 -2.08 -7.82 -9.30
CA LYS A 6 -2.66 -9.03 -8.69
C LYS A 6 -1.89 -10.29 -9.09
N ASN A 7 -1.63 -10.46 -10.38
CA ASN A 7 -0.89 -11.61 -10.89
C ASN A 7 0.50 -11.72 -10.23
N PHE A 8 1.20 -10.60 -10.08
CA PHE A 8 2.51 -10.58 -9.43
C PHE A 8 2.44 -10.99 -7.95
N ILE A 9 1.43 -10.52 -7.22
CA ILE A 9 1.21 -10.93 -5.82
C ILE A 9 0.92 -12.43 -5.73
N GLU A 10 0.09 -12.96 -6.63
CA GLU A 10 -0.30 -14.37 -6.65
C GLU A 10 0.87 -15.28 -7.05
N GLU A 11 1.61 -14.92 -8.10
CA GLU A 11 2.77 -15.67 -8.60
C GLU A 11 3.86 -15.82 -7.55
N HIS A 12 4.08 -14.78 -6.74
CA HIS A 12 5.09 -14.76 -5.69
C HIS A 12 4.54 -15.06 -4.29
N ALA A 13 3.25 -15.41 -4.17
CA ALA A 13 2.57 -15.67 -2.90
C ALA A 13 2.82 -14.59 -1.82
N LEU A 14 2.83 -13.31 -2.21
CA LEU A 14 3.21 -12.18 -1.34
C LEU A 14 2.16 -11.89 -0.26
N ILE A 15 0.91 -12.28 -0.49
CA ILE A 15 -0.22 -12.04 0.41
C ILE A 15 -1.04 -13.32 0.52
N GLN A 16 -1.25 -13.79 1.74
CA GLN A 16 -2.12 -14.93 1.99
C GLN A 16 -3.60 -14.52 1.95
N THR A 17 -4.44 -15.46 1.54
CA THR A 17 -5.88 -15.27 1.49
C THR A 17 -6.43 -14.92 2.87
N LYS A 18 -7.22 -13.84 2.98
CA LYS A 18 -7.81 -13.29 4.23
C LYS A 18 -6.81 -12.70 5.24
N SER A 19 -5.58 -12.41 4.84
CA SER A 19 -4.66 -11.63 5.68
C SER A 19 -5.19 -10.22 5.89
N LYS A 20 -5.10 -9.72 7.14
CA LYS A 20 -5.20 -8.30 7.43
C LYS A 20 -3.85 -7.65 7.11
N ILE A 21 -3.82 -6.75 6.15
CA ILE A 21 -2.58 -6.11 5.70
C ILE A 21 -2.43 -4.75 6.37
N LEU A 22 -1.22 -4.41 6.82
CA LEU A 22 -0.87 -3.04 7.21
C LEU A 22 0.03 -2.45 6.12
N LEU A 23 -0.52 -1.53 5.32
CA LEU A 23 0.20 -0.88 4.24
C LEU A 23 0.90 0.37 4.75
N ALA A 24 2.24 0.34 4.77
CA ALA A 24 3.05 1.52 5.08
C ALA A 24 3.11 2.45 3.85
N VAL A 25 2.77 3.72 4.04
CA VAL A 25 2.89 4.77 3.02
C VAL A 25 3.81 5.89 3.52
N SER A 26 4.58 6.50 2.62
CA SER A 26 5.44 7.65 2.93
C SER A 26 4.78 8.99 2.55
N GLY A 27 3.72 8.95 1.73
CA GLY A 27 3.14 10.12 1.08
C GLY A 27 3.79 10.45 -0.28
N GLY A 28 4.87 9.75 -0.64
CA GLY A 28 5.46 9.84 -1.98
C GLY A 28 4.59 9.12 -3.02
N VAL A 29 4.73 9.52 -4.29
CA VAL A 29 3.91 9.05 -5.41
C VAL A 29 3.84 7.53 -5.51
N ASP A 30 4.97 6.83 -5.37
CA ASP A 30 5.02 5.37 -5.46
C ASP A 30 4.18 4.70 -4.37
N SER A 31 4.28 5.21 -3.14
CA SER A 31 3.51 4.68 -2.01
C SER A 31 2.01 4.95 -2.14
N MET A 32 1.65 6.09 -2.75
CA MET A 32 0.25 6.43 -2.99
C MET A 32 -0.35 5.63 -4.15
N VAL A 33 0.44 5.31 -5.18
CA VAL A 33 0.04 4.37 -6.24
C VAL A 33 -0.16 2.97 -5.67
N MET A 34 0.71 2.52 -4.77
CA MET A 34 0.54 1.24 -4.07
C MET A 34 -0.78 1.21 -3.29
N LEU A 35 -1.06 2.25 -2.50
CA LEU A 35 -2.33 2.39 -1.77
C LEU A 35 -3.55 2.32 -2.71
N HIS A 36 -3.49 3.04 -3.84
CA HIS A 36 -4.54 3.01 -4.84
C HIS A 36 -4.76 1.60 -5.42
N LEU A 37 -3.69 0.89 -5.77
CA LEU A 37 -3.77 -0.48 -6.28
C LEU A 37 -4.34 -1.46 -5.26
N PHE A 38 -3.96 -1.33 -3.97
CA PHE A 38 -4.53 -2.14 -2.89
C PHE A 38 -6.04 -1.93 -2.76
N GLN A 39 -6.48 -0.66 -2.81
CA GLN A 39 -7.89 -0.28 -2.77
C GLN A 39 -8.66 -0.84 -3.98
N GLU A 40 -8.16 -0.65 -5.21
CA GLU A 40 -8.81 -1.18 -6.42
C GLU A 40 -8.88 -2.70 -6.47
N CYS A 41 -7.93 -3.39 -5.80
CA CYS A 41 -7.88 -4.83 -5.75
C CYS A 41 -8.84 -5.45 -4.72
N GLY A 42 -9.40 -4.64 -3.82
CA GLY A 42 -10.32 -5.08 -2.77
C GLY A 42 -9.63 -5.87 -1.66
N TYR A 43 -8.36 -5.58 -1.37
CA TYR A 43 -7.69 -6.17 -0.20
C TYR A 43 -8.29 -5.59 1.09
N ASP A 44 -8.25 -6.38 2.17
CA ASP A 44 -8.56 -5.90 3.52
C ASP A 44 -7.28 -5.36 4.17
N PHE A 45 -7.18 -4.04 4.31
CA PHE A 45 -5.98 -3.40 4.81
C PHE A 45 -6.24 -2.15 5.64
N ALA A 46 -5.29 -1.85 6.53
CA ALA A 46 -5.13 -0.57 7.20
C ALA A 46 -3.90 0.15 6.64
N VAL A 47 -3.83 1.46 6.87
CA VAL A 47 -2.74 2.31 6.36
C VAL A 47 -1.93 2.86 7.54
N ALA A 48 -0.61 2.74 7.47
CA ALA A 48 0.30 3.36 8.41
C ALA A 48 1.14 4.43 7.69
N HIS A 49 1.14 5.65 8.22
CA HIS A 49 2.03 6.72 7.80
C HIS A 49 2.78 7.24 9.03
N CYS A 50 4.08 7.45 8.89
CA CYS A 50 4.90 8.05 9.94
C CYS A 50 5.31 9.45 9.51
N ASN A 51 4.76 10.46 10.19
CA ASN A 51 5.27 11.82 10.06
C ASN A 51 6.49 11.99 10.96
N PHE A 52 7.68 12.07 10.36
CA PHE A 52 8.95 12.30 11.07
C PHE A 52 9.18 13.78 11.43
N THR A 53 8.24 14.68 11.08
CA THR A 53 8.28 16.12 11.38
C THR A 53 9.55 16.82 10.88
N LEU A 54 10.19 16.27 9.83
CA LEU A 54 11.43 16.81 9.26
C LEU A 54 11.25 18.18 8.56
N ARG A 55 10.00 18.58 8.30
CA ARG A 55 9.64 19.85 7.67
C ARG A 55 9.14 20.92 8.67
N GLY A 56 9.30 20.67 9.98
CA GLY A 56 8.88 21.64 11.00
C GLY A 56 7.40 22.01 10.90
N THR A 57 7.09 23.30 10.96
CA THR A 57 5.73 23.85 10.94
C THR A 57 5.09 23.94 9.54
N GLU A 58 5.76 23.48 8.49
CA GLU A 58 5.25 23.51 7.11
C GLU A 58 4.49 22.23 6.69
N SER A 59 4.13 21.36 7.63
CA SER A 59 3.36 20.13 7.37
C SER A 59 1.90 20.27 7.72
#